data_AF-A0A2H0AMF4-F1
#
_entry.id   AF-A0A2H0AMF4-F1
#
_cell.length_a   1.000
_cell.length_b   1.000
_cell.length_c   1.000
_cell.angle_alpha   90.00
_cell.angle_beta   90.00
_cell.angle_gamma   90.00
#
_symmetry.space_group_name_H-M   'P 1'
#
loop_
_entity.id
_entity.type
_entity.pdbx_description
1 polymer ?
#
loop_
_entity_poly.entity_id
_entity_poly.type
_entity_poly.pdbx_seq_one_letter_code
_entity_poly.pdbx_strand_id
1 'polypeptide(L)'
;MNGFLTENEKKSRMIGIWTGTMEKIAEIVPKTFREDNPVYMVIDSGARGSWGQPVQMMGMKGLVINPKGEVISLPIKSSLKEGHNALEYFISTHGSRKGMTDTALRTAEAGYLTRRLIDAVQDVVVKEEDCKTKSGITIYREDGREFDHKLSHRVFSRTALEDIKIGRKTVVKAGEMINEAAAEEIDKSNLDSIAVRSAITCKTLYGVCSKCYGLDLGRNKPVEIGEAVGIIAAQSIGEPGTQLVLRTRHAGGVVGRDITEGLPRVEELFEIRTPKGKAILSDVEGVVEKISDKGLLKVISIKVLSGKKKKIVEYSALRSTDILVSVGDKVQPGSLLSQGSIDLREIFTFKGKEETYRYLIKELQYIYLSQGVSINNKHIEVIARQMFGRVKIISAGGTDLIPGEIIDKSRFYELNRTMKKLNKEPARGEELLLGVAKTALSTDGWLSAASFQETARVLVKAASEGRIDYLRGLKENVIIGRLLPIGETLRGKDELRALPQEE
;
A
#
# COMPACT_ATOMS: atom_id res chain seq x y z
N MET A 1 -31.24 10.11 -40.28
CA MET A 1 -30.71 9.51 -39.03
C MET A 1 -31.80 8.62 -38.46
N ASN A 2 -31.66 7.31 -38.53
CA ASN A 2 -32.76 6.35 -38.32
C ASN A 2 -33.09 6.06 -36.83
N GLY A 3 -32.66 6.90 -35.89
CA GLY A 3 -33.08 6.84 -34.47
C GLY A 3 -32.69 5.60 -33.66
N PHE A 4 -31.94 4.64 -34.22
CA PHE A 4 -31.68 3.34 -33.59
C PHE A 4 -30.69 3.35 -32.41
N LEU A 5 -29.94 4.44 -32.20
CA LEU A 5 -28.92 4.54 -31.17
C LEU A 5 -29.08 5.85 -30.40
N THR A 6 -28.89 5.79 -29.09
CA THR A 6 -28.72 6.99 -28.27
C THR A 6 -27.38 7.66 -28.57
N GLU A 7 -27.25 8.97 -28.32
CA GLU A 7 -25.98 9.69 -28.56
C GLU A 7 -24.82 9.12 -27.72
N ASN A 8 -25.10 8.61 -26.51
CA ASN A 8 -24.09 7.94 -25.68
C ASN A 8 -23.61 6.62 -26.29
N GLU A 9 -24.53 5.77 -26.75
CA GLU A 9 -24.18 4.50 -27.40
C GLU A 9 -23.40 4.74 -28.70
N LYS A 10 -23.81 5.74 -29.47
CA LYS A 10 -23.11 6.17 -30.69
C LYS A 10 -21.68 6.62 -30.38
N LYS A 11 -21.49 7.44 -29.34
CA LYS A 11 -20.15 7.88 -28.91
C LYS A 11 -19.28 6.70 -28.48
N SER A 12 -19.82 5.79 -27.65
CA SER A 12 -19.10 4.59 -27.20
C SER A 12 -18.72 3.66 -28.35
N ARG A 13 -19.64 3.41 -29.30
CA ARG A 13 -19.33 2.61 -30.49
C ARG A 13 -18.29 3.27 -31.38
N MET A 14 -18.36 4.59 -31.57
CA MET A 14 -17.37 5.33 -32.36
C MET A 14 -15.97 5.23 -31.74
N ILE A 15 -15.87 5.37 -30.42
CA ILE A 15 -14.61 5.17 -29.68
C ILE A 15 -14.10 3.74 -29.90
N GLY A 16 -14.95 2.72 -29.72
CA GLY A 16 -14.56 1.32 -29.92
C GLY A 16 -14.04 1.00 -31.33
N ILE A 17 -14.67 1.57 -32.37
CA ILE A 17 -14.21 1.41 -33.76
C ILE A 17 -12.82 2.00 -33.95
N TRP A 18 -12.58 3.21 -33.42
CA TRP A 18 -11.29 3.87 -33.54
C TRP A 18 -10.20 3.19 -32.72
N THR A 19 -10.51 2.71 -31.52
CA THR A 19 -9.58 1.90 -30.71
C THR A 19 -9.19 0.62 -31.44
N GLY A 20 -10.16 -0.14 -31.97
CA GLY A 20 -9.86 -1.36 -32.73
C GLY A 20 -9.09 -1.08 -34.03
N THR A 21 -9.24 0.11 -34.63
CA THR A 21 -8.43 0.52 -35.79
C THR A 21 -6.99 0.82 -35.37
N MET A 22 -6.80 1.50 -34.24
CA MET A 22 -5.47 1.81 -33.68
C MET A 22 -4.72 0.52 -33.31
N GLU A 23 -5.39 -0.46 -32.71
CA GLU A 23 -4.79 -1.76 -32.37
C GLU A 23 -4.29 -2.50 -33.61
N LYS A 24 -5.08 -2.54 -34.69
CA LYS A 24 -4.66 -3.13 -35.97
C LYS A 24 -3.42 -2.44 -36.54
N ILE A 25 -3.35 -1.11 -36.47
CA ILE A 25 -2.17 -0.37 -36.90
C ILE A 25 -0.97 -0.69 -36.00
N ALA A 26 -1.18 -0.80 -34.68
CA ALA A 26 -0.13 -1.14 -33.74
C ALA A 26 0.46 -2.54 -33.96
N GLU A 27 -0.31 -3.49 -34.49
CA GLU A 27 0.20 -4.82 -34.86
C GLU A 27 1.00 -4.82 -36.18
N ILE A 28 0.67 -3.91 -37.11
CA ILE A 28 1.32 -3.83 -38.43
C ILE A 28 2.67 -3.10 -38.35
N VAL A 29 2.74 -2.03 -37.54
CA VAL A 29 3.93 -1.16 -37.48
C VAL A 29 5.21 -1.93 -37.14
N PRO A 30 5.28 -2.80 -36.09
CA PRO A 30 6.49 -3.57 -35.77
C PRO A 30 6.93 -4.50 -36.91
N LYS A 31 5.97 -5.14 -37.60
CA LYS A 31 6.23 -6.08 -38.71
C LYS A 31 6.77 -5.41 -39.97
N THR A 32 6.64 -4.09 -40.06
CA THR A 32 7.08 -3.31 -41.23
C THR A 32 8.57 -2.96 -41.14
N PHE A 33 9.12 -2.93 -39.93
CA PHE A 33 10.54 -2.68 -39.73
C PHE A 33 11.37 -3.93 -40.06
N ARG A 34 12.51 -3.72 -40.71
CA ARG A 34 13.55 -4.74 -40.80
C ARG A 34 14.32 -4.82 -39.49
N GLU A 35 14.82 -6.00 -39.15
CA GLU A 35 15.60 -6.23 -37.92
C GLU A 35 16.90 -5.42 -37.87
N ASP A 36 17.46 -5.07 -39.03
CA ASP A 36 18.66 -4.21 -39.18
C ASP A 36 18.38 -2.71 -39.04
N ASN A 37 17.12 -2.30 -38.85
CA ASN A 37 16.77 -0.89 -38.73
C ASN A 37 17.20 -0.34 -37.37
N PRO A 38 17.91 0.80 -37.30
CA PRO A 38 18.33 1.41 -36.03
C PRO A 38 17.16 1.68 -35.06
N VAL A 39 15.99 2.06 -35.56
CA VAL A 39 14.80 2.31 -34.72
C VAL A 39 14.28 0.99 -34.13
N TYR A 40 14.29 -0.08 -34.91
CA TYR A 40 13.93 -1.42 -34.44
C TYR A 40 14.91 -1.87 -33.37
N MET A 41 16.21 -1.81 -33.65
CA MET A 41 17.27 -2.22 -32.72
C MET A 41 17.21 -1.47 -31.39
N VAL A 42 16.97 -0.15 -31.40
CA VAL A 42 16.90 0.66 -30.17
C VAL A 42 15.70 0.31 -29.29
N ILE A 43 14.57 -0.04 -29.90
CA ILE A 43 13.34 -0.37 -29.17
C ILE A 43 13.35 -1.82 -28.71
N ASP A 44 13.75 -2.75 -29.59
CA ASP A 44 13.81 -4.18 -29.30
C ASP A 44 14.88 -4.52 -28.25
N SER A 45 16.04 -3.85 -28.31
CA SER A 45 17.07 -3.96 -27.26
C SER A 45 16.62 -3.39 -25.90
N GLY A 46 15.48 -2.70 -25.84
CA GLY A 46 15.01 -2.01 -24.63
C GLY A 46 15.88 -0.82 -24.22
N ALA A 47 16.81 -0.39 -25.07
CA ALA A 47 17.73 0.70 -24.76
C ALA A 47 16.98 2.03 -24.55
N ARG A 48 16.01 2.34 -25.41
CA ARG A 48 15.17 3.54 -25.25
C ARG A 48 13.86 3.45 -26.02
N GLY A 49 12.78 3.82 -25.36
CA GLY A 49 11.47 3.96 -25.98
C GLY A 49 10.61 2.72 -25.89
N SER A 50 9.42 2.78 -26.50
CA SER A 50 8.47 1.67 -26.55
C SER A 50 7.76 1.65 -27.90
N TRP A 51 7.18 0.51 -28.26
CA TRP A 51 6.43 0.34 -29.52
C TRP A 51 5.28 1.34 -29.71
N GLY A 52 4.77 1.95 -28.64
CA GLY A 52 3.78 3.03 -28.75
C GLY A 52 4.31 4.28 -29.47
N GLN A 53 5.61 4.57 -29.38
CA GLN A 53 6.21 5.74 -30.03
C GLN A 53 6.30 5.58 -31.56
N PRO A 54 6.83 4.48 -32.13
CA PRO A 54 6.74 4.21 -33.57
C PRO A 54 5.32 4.23 -34.12
N VAL A 55 4.35 3.70 -33.36
CA VAL A 55 2.94 3.70 -33.77
C VAL A 55 2.42 5.14 -33.94
N GLN A 56 2.78 6.05 -33.04
CA GLN A 56 2.43 7.47 -33.19
C GLN A 56 3.23 8.17 -34.31
N MET A 57 4.47 7.74 -34.56
CA MET A 57 5.34 8.34 -35.57
C MET A 57 4.93 7.99 -37.01
N MET A 58 4.55 6.75 -37.28
CA MET A 58 4.27 6.26 -38.64
C MET A 58 2.84 5.76 -38.85
N GLY A 59 2.13 5.41 -37.79
CA GLY A 59 0.78 4.86 -37.86
C GLY A 59 -0.26 5.96 -37.72
N MET A 60 -0.87 6.04 -36.54
CA MET A 60 -1.82 7.10 -36.20
C MET A 60 -1.63 7.51 -34.74
N LYS A 61 -1.89 8.78 -34.43
CA LYS A 61 -1.92 9.24 -33.03
C LYS A 61 -3.21 8.80 -32.32
N GLY A 62 -4.33 8.85 -33.05
CA GLY A 62 -5.65 8.38 -32.64
C GLY A 62 -6.35 9.22 -31.57
N LEU A 63 -6.99 8.56 -30.60
CA LEU A 63 -7.94 9.20 -29.69
C LEU A 63 -7.24 9.94 -28.54
N VAL A 64 -7.69 11.16 -28.27
CA VAL A 64 -7.16 12.03 -27.21
C VAL A 64 -8.22 12.27 -26.14
N ILE A 65 -7.76 12.40 -24.89
CA ILE A 65 -8.60 12.66 -23.73
C ILE A 65 -8.61 14.17 -23.44
N ASN A 66 -9.80 14.72 -23.18
CA ASN A 66 -9.96 16.12 -22.78
C ASN A 66 -9.54 16.33 -21.30
N PRO A 67 -9.42 17.58 -20.83
CA PRO A 67 -9.06 17.85 -19.43
C PRO A 67 -10.02 17.20 -18.41
N LYS A 68 -11.30 17.02 -18.78
CA LYS A 68 -12.33 16.39 -17.95
C LYS A 68 -12.22 14.86 -17.86
N GLY A 69 -11.32 14.23 -18.63
CA GLY A 69 -11.16 12.77 -18.65
C GLY A 69 -12.04 12.06 -19.70
N GLU A 70 -12.77 12.80 -20.53
CA GLU A 70 -13.59 12.21 -21.58
C GLU A 70 -12.80 12.06 -22.87
N VAL A 71 -12.98 10.92 -23.54
CA VAL A 71 -12.39 10.69 -24.87
C VAL A 71 -13.09 11.56 -25.91
N ILE A 72 -12.30 12.31 -26.67
CA ILE A 72 -12.77 13.09 -27.81
C ILE A 72 -13.07 12.12 -28.94
N SER A 73 -14.30 12.14 -29.46
CA SER A 73 -14.77 11.19 -30.48
C SER A 73 -14.12 11.38 -31.85
N LEU A 74 -13.53 12.54 -32.11
CA LEU A 74 -12.76 12.82 -33.32
C LEU A 74 -11.29 12.41 -33.11
N PRO A 75 -10.80 11.35 -33.78
CA PRO A 75 -9.41 10.93 -33.67
C PRO A 75 -8.48 11.81 -34.52
N ILE A 76 -7.19 11.78 -34.16
CA ILE A 76 -6.12 12.29 -35.01
C ILE A 76 -5.67 11.16 -35.93
N LYS A 77 -5.95 11.30 -37.23
CA LYS A 77 -5.66 10.25 -38.22
C LYS A 77 -4.20 10.31 -38.65
N SER A 78 -3.68 11.53 -38.81
CA SER A 78 -2.33 11.77 -39.29
C SER A 78 -1.27 11.30 -38.29
N SER A 79 -0.18 10.75 -38.80
CA SER A 79 1.01 10.43 -38.01
C SER A 79 1.91 11.65 -37.78
N LEU A 80 2.88 11.55 -36.86
CA LEU A 80 3.87 12.64 -36.68
C LEU A 80 4.76 12.83 -37.92
N LYS A 81 4.97 11.78 -38.72
CA LYS A 81 5.73 11.84 -39.98
C LYS A 81 4.97 12.57 -41.08
N GLU A 82 3.66 12.36 -41.17
CA GLU A 82 2.78 13.06 -42.13
C GLU A 82 2.51 14.50 -41.71
N GLY A 83 2.52 14.77 -40.41
CA GLY A 83 2.19 16.07 -39.83
C GLY A 83 0.71 16.19 -39.48
N HIS A 84 0.40 16.98 -38.45
CA HIS A 84 -0.97 17.21 -38.00
C HIS A 84 -1.54 18.48 -38.64
N ASN A 85 -2.83 18.44 -39.01
CA ASN A 85 -3.54 19.68 -39.37
C ASN A 85 -3.79 20.55 -38.11
N ALA A 86 -4.19 21.82 -38.31
CA ALA A 86 -4.36 22.76 -37.20
C ALA A 86 -5.34 22.28 -36.13
N LEU A 87 -6.43 21.59 -36.52
CA LEU A 87 -7.43 21.06 -35.60
C LEU A 87 -6.90 19.84 -34.83
N GLU A 88 -6.23 18.91 -35.51
CA GLU A 88 -5.59 17.73 -34.92
C GLU A 88 -4.51 18.14 -33.92
N TYR A 89 -3.68 19.13 -34.28
CA TYR A 89 -2.69 19.70 -33.37
C TYR A 89 -3.37 20.33 -32.15
N PHE A 90 -4.42 21.14 -32.34
CA PHE A 90 -5.16 21.74 -31.23
C PHE A 90 -5.79 20.70 -30.30
N ILE A 91 -6.40 19.62 -30.84
CA ILE A 91 -6.94 18.51 -30.06
C ILE A 91 -5.82 17.83 -29.24
N SER A 92 -4.67 17.58 -29.87
CA SER A 92 -3.50 17.01 -29.18
C SER A 92 -3.03 17.86 -27.99
N THR A 93 -3.12 19.20 -28.07
CA THR A 93 -2.60 20.06 -27.00
C THR A 93 -3.34 19.88 -25.67
N HIS A 94 -4.60 19.45 -25.69
CA HIS A 94 -5.40 19.26 -24.48
C HIS A 94 -4.82 18.14 -23.60
N GLY A 95 -4.53 16.99 -24.19
CA GLY A 95 -3.92 15.85 -23.49
C GLY A 95 -2.52 16.17 -22.99
N SER A 96 -1.69 16.82 -23.82
CA SER A 96 -0.32 17.19 -23.46
C SER A 96 -0.27 18.22 -22.33
N ARG A 97 -1.11 19.26 -22.37
CA ARG A 97 -1.21 20.27 -21.29
C ARG A 97 -1.67 19.64 -19.98
N LYS A 98 -2.71 18.79 -20.02
CA LYS A 98 -3.18 18.06 -18.84
C LYS A 98 -2.05 17.23 -18.24
N GLY A 99 -1.34 16.43 -19.06
CA GLY A 99 -0.24 15.59 -18.60
C GLY A 99 0.92 16.40 -17.97
N MET A 100 1.30 17.53 -18.56
CA MET A 100 2.34 18.40 -17.99
C MET A 100 1.91 19.02 -16.66
N THR A 101 0.69 19.55 -16.59
CA THR A 101 0.14 20.16 -15.37
C THR A 101 -0.01 19.13 -14.26
N ASP A 102 -0.59 17.96 -14.56
CA ASP A 102 -0.74 16.86 -13.61
C ASP A 102 0.61 16.39 -13.10
N THR A 103 1.62 16.28 -13.97
CA THR A 103 2.96 15.92 -13.54
C THR A 103 3.54 16.95 -12.58
N ALA A 104 3.42 18.24 -12.90
CA ALA A 104 3.95 19.32 -12.06
C ALA A 104 3.29 19.35 -10.68
N LEU A 105 1.96 19.23 -10.62
CA LEU A 105 1.20 19.28 -9.35
C LEU A 105 1.42 18.02 -8.51
N ARG A 106 1.30 16.83 -9.12
CA ARG A 106 1.34 15.55 -8.39
C ARG A 106 2.73 15.18 -7.91
N THR A 107 3.80 15.77 -8.48
CA THR A 107 5.17 15.56 -7.98
C THR A 107 5.30 16.10 -6.55
N ALA A 108 4.66 17.23 -6.25
CA ALA A 108 4.64 17.79 -4.91
C ALA A 108 3.86 16.88 -3.93
N GLU A 109 2.75 16.29 -4.38
CA GLU A 109 1.94 15.34 -3.60
C GLU A 109 2.75 14.08 -3.25
N ALA A 110 3.47 13.49 -4.23
CA ALA A 110 4.33 12.33 -4.00
C ALA A 110 5.47 12.60 -3.00
N GLY A 111 6.13 13.76 -3.15
CA GLY A 111 7.17 14.20 -2.21
C GLY A 111 6.60 14.42 -0.81
N TYR A 112 5.39 14.98 -0.72
CA TYR A 112 4.70 15.18 0.54
C TYR A 112 4.29 13.85 1.20
N LEU A 113 3.79 12.87 0.44
CA LEU A 113 3.55 11.51 0.94
C LEU A 113 4.83 10.90 1.52
N THR A 114 5.95 11.02 0.81
CA THR A 114 7.25 10.51 1.27
C THR A 114 7.64 11.11 2.62
N ARG A 115 7.47 12.43 2.78
CA ARG A 115 7.69 13.11 4.07
C ARG A 115 6.79 12.53 5.16
N ARG A 116 5.49 12.35 4.92
CA ARG A 116 4.55 11.75 5.89
C ARG A 116 4.95 10.34 6.30
N LEU A 117 5.38 9.53 5.33
CA LEU A 117 5.86 8.17 5.58
C LEU A 117 7.08 8.21 6.50
N ILE A 118 8.08 9.03 6.19
CA ILE A 118 9.29 9.21 7.03
C ILE A 118 8.89 9.62 8.46
N ASP A 119 8.01 10.60 8.61
CA ASP A 119 7.60 11.11 9.91
C ASP A 119 6.89 10.06 10.77
N ALA A 120 6.17 9.12 10.14
CA ALA A 120 5.48 8.03 10.81
C ALA A 120 6.39 6.86 11.22
N VAL A 121 7.57 6.69 10.59
CA VAL A 121 8.42 5.49 10.77
C VAL A 121 9.87 5.76 11.15
N GLN A 122 10.28 7.01 11.28
CA GLN A 122 11.64 7.41 11.67
C GLN A 122 12.15 6.79 12.97
N ASP A 123 11.26 6.38 13.88
CA ASP A 123 11.57 5.73 15.15
C ASP A 123 11.76 4.20 15.02
N VAL A 124 11.51 3.64 13.82
CA VAL A 124 11.66 2.20 13.55
C VAL A 124 13.12 1.89 13.19
N VAL A 125 13.87 1.52 14.23
CA VAL A 125 15.27 1.07 14.14
C VAL A 125 15.36 -0.39 14.60
N VAL A 126 16.34 -1.12 14.07
CA VAL A 126 16.66 -2.48 14.56
C VAL A 126 17.33 -2.38 15.93
N LYS A 127 16.69 -2.90 16.97
CA LYS A 127 17.16 -2.78 18.37
C LYS A 127 17.72 -4.05 18.99
N GLU A 128 17.29 -5.20 18.51
CA GLU A 128 17.69 -6.50 19.07
C GLU A 128 17.74 -7.54 17.95
N GLU A 129 18.40 -8.67 18.18
CA GLU A 129 18.48 -9.73 17.17
C GLU A 129 17.16 -10.50 17.04
N ASP A 130 16.55 -10.87 18.16
CA ASP A 130 15.38 -11.76 18.19
C ASP A 130 14.39 -11.42 19.31
N CYS A 131 13.19 -10.96 18.93
CA CYS A 131 12.09 -10.70 19.88
C CYS A 131 11.38 -11.96 20.41
N LYS A 132 11.80 -13.17 19.99
CA LYS A 132 11.24 -14.47 20.37
C LYS A 132 9.73 -14.58 20.16
N THR A 133 9.20 -13.86 19.17
CA THR A 133 7.77 -13.94 18.83
C THR A 133 7.46 -15.30 18.20
N LYS A 134 6.34 -15.89 18.62
CA LYS A 134 5.76 -17.10 18.00
C LYS A 134 4.65 -16.76 16.99
N SER A 135 4.40 -15.48 16.79
CA SER A 135 3.37 -14.98 15.87
C SER A 135 4.03 -14.45 14.60
N GLY A 136 3.54 -14.86 13.45
CA GLY A 136 4.00 -14.41 12.14
C GLY A 136 2.85 -13.96 11.27
N ILE A 137 3.14 -13.75 9.98
CA ILE A 137 2.15 -13.54 8.95
C ILE A 137 2.18 -14.73 7.99
N THR A 138 1.03 -15.07 7.44
CA THR A 138 0.91 -16.11 6.42
C THR A 138 0.90 -15.46 5.04
N ILE A 139 1.87 -15.83 4.21
CA ILE A 139 1.94 -15.40 2.81
C ILE A 139 1.27 -16.46 1.96
N TYR A 140 0.17 -16.11 1.28
CA TYR A 140 -0.56 -17.00 0.40
C TYR A 140 -0.13 -16.84 -1.06
N ARG A 141 -0.01 -17.95 -1.80
CA ARG A 141 0.30 -17.96 -3.23
C ARG A 141 -0.77 -17.26 -4.07
N GLU A 142 -2.03 -17.39 -3.68
CA GLU A 142 -3.18 -16.81 -4.41
C GLU A 142 -3.11 -15.28 -4.53
N ASP A 143 -2.56 -14.60 -3.52
CA ASP A 143 -2.47 -13.13 -3.52
C ASP A 143 -1.61 -12.56 -4.66
N GLY A 144 -0.70 -13.38 -5.21
CA GLY A 144 0.20 -12.97 -6.29
C GLY A 144 -0.24 -13.43 -7.68
N ARG A 145 -1.22 -14.34 -7.80
CA ARG A 145 -1.63 -14.92 -9.10
C ARG A 145 -2.25 -13.88 -10.04
N GLU A 146 -2.93 -12.88 -9.48
CA GLU A 146 -3.66 -11.87 -10.25
C GLU A 146 -2.74 -10.95 -11.06
N PHE A 147 -1.50 -10.76 -10.63
CA PHE A 147 -0.54 -9.83 -11.25
C PHE A 147 0.87 -10.43 -11.39
N ASP A 148 0.96 -11.77 -11.52
CA ASP A 148 2.21 -12.54 -11.72
C ASP A 148 3.33 -12.26 -10.70
N HIS A 149 2.94 -12.01 -9.44
CA HIS A 149 3.91 -11.83 -8.36
C HIS A 149 4.27 -13.18 -7.74
N LYS A 150 5.38 -13.75 -8.22
CA LYS A 150 5.93 -15.04 -7.79
C LYS A 150 6.08 -15.14 -6.28
N LEU A 151 5.89 -16.34 -5.74
CA LEU A 151 6.01 -16.60 -4.31
C LEU A 151 7.47 -16.43 -3.85
N SER A 152 8.43 -16.77 -4.71
CA SER A 152 9.87 -16.59 -4.47
C SER A 152 10.22 -15.16 -4.06
N HIS A 153 9.77 -14.15 -4.82
CA HIS A 153 10.09 -12.74 -4.55
C HIS A 153 9.50 -12.23 -3.23
N ARG A 154 8.35 -12.77 -2.82
CA ARG A 154 7.63 -12.36 -1.59
C ARG A 154 8.24 -12.97 -0.34
N VAL A 155 8.72 -14.20 -0.45
CA VAL A 155 9.25 -15.00 0.65
C VAL A 155 10.76 -14.82 0.80
N PHE A 156 11.46 -14.47 -0.28
CA PHE A 156 12.87 -14.09 -0.24
C PHE A 156 13.13 -13.05 0.83
N SER A 157 14.27 -13.18 1.52
CA SER A 157 14.75 -12.30 2.60
C SER A 157 14.03 -12.41 3.94
N ARG A 158 13.04 -13.31 4.09
CA ARG A 158 12.26 -13.50 5.32
C ARG A 158 12.80 -14.63 6.19
N THR A 159 12.43 -14.60 7.47
CA THR A 159 12.73 -15.68 8.41
C THR A 159 11.52 -16.59 8.55
N ALA A 160 11.72 -17.90 8.38
CA ALA A 160 10.66 -18.88 8.53
C ALA A 160 10.16 -18.92 9.98
N LEU A 161 8.84 -18.94 10.18
CA LEU A 161 8.26 -19.10 11.52
C LEU A 161 8.25 -20.58 11.94
N GLU A 162 7.95 -21.46 10.97
CA GLU A 162 7.83 -22.90 11.12
C GLU A 162 8.74 -23.60 10.09
N ASP A 163 9.00 -24.89 10.28
CA ASP A 163 9.77 -25.69 9.32
C ASP A 163 9.04 -25.77 7.97
N ILE A 164 9.67 -25.26 6.91
CA ILE A 164 9.12 -25.30 5.56
C ILE A 164 9.51 -26.65 4.94
N LYS A 165 8.53 -27.53 4.76
CA LYS A 165 8.71 -28.87 4.21
C LYS A 165 8.10 -28.98 2.81
N ILE A 166 8.87 -29.51 1.87
CA ILE A 166 8.38 -29.92 0.55
C ILE A 166 8.38 -31.45 0.54
N GLY A 167 7.18 -32.04 0.64
CA GLY A 167 7.04 -33.48 0.81
C GLY A 167 7.70 -33.96 2.11
N ARG A 168 8.76 -34.78 1.99
CA ARG A 168 9.54 -35.29 3.14
C ARG A 168 10.83 -34.51 3.43
N LYS A 169 11.22 -33.58 2.55
CA LYS A 169 12.45 -32.79 2.70
C LYS A 169 12.15 -31.45 3.37
N THR A 170 12.85 -31.14 4.44
CA THR A 170 12.82 -29.79 5.04
C THR A 170 13.76 -28.90 4.25
N VAL A 171 13.24 -27.81 3.68
CA VAL A 171 14.02 -26.84 2.87
C VAL A 171 14.61 -25.75 3.76
N VAL A 172 13.81 -25.25 4.71
CA VAL A 172 14.22 -24.21 5.65
C VAL A 172 13.69 -24.58 7.04
N LYS A 173 14.54 -24.52 8.07
CA LYS A 173 14.10 -24.76 9.44
C LYS A 173 13.46 -23.52 10.06
N ALA A 174 12.63 -23.72 11.08
CA ALA A 174 12.07 -22.63 11.86
C ALA A 174 13.17 -21.72 12.41
N GLY A 175 13.05 -20.42 12.15
CA GLY A 175 14.02 -19.40 12.58
C GLY A 175 15.19 -19.16 11.65
N GLU A 176 15.32 -19.91 10.54
CA GLU A 176 16.31 -19.66 9.49
C GLU A 176 15.78 -18.66 8.45
N MET A 177 16.70 -17.91 7.84
CA MET A 177 16.37 -16.99 6.75
C MET A 177 16.29 -17.72 5.41
N ILE A 178 15.30 -17.32 4.61
CA ILE A 178 15.02 -17.89 3.32
C ILE A 178 15.91 -17.18 2.29
N ASN A 179 16.90 -17.92 1.79
CA ASN A 179 17.79 -17.49 0.72
C ASN A 179 17.12 -17.62 -0.65
N GLU A 180 17.78 -17.12 -1.69
CA GLU A 180 17.26 -17.13 -3.06
C GLU A 180 17.04 -18.56 -3.59
N ALA A 181 17.98 -19.47 -3.35
CA ALA A 181 17.87 -20.87 -3.75
C ALA A 181 16.65 -21.58 -3.11
N ALA A 182 16.43 -21.38 -1.80
CA ALA A 182 15.27 -21.92 -1.11
C ALA A 182 13.97 -21.27 -1.58
N ALA A 183 13.98 -19.96 -1.87
CA ALA A 183 12.82 -19.25 -2.39
C ALA A 183 12.39 -19.79 -3.78
N GLU A 184 13.34 -20.12 -4.65
CA GLU A 184 13.03 -20.79 -5.92
C GLU A 184 12.52 -22.23 -5.75
N GLU A 185 13.12 -23.00 -4.83
CA GLU A 185 12.65 -24.37 -4.52
C GLU A 185 11.21 -24.34 -3.99
N ILE A 186 10.88 -23.34 -3.17
CA ILE A 186 9.53 -23.08 -2.67
C ILE A 186 8.55 -22.71 -3.81
N ASP A 187 8.96 -21.86 -4.75
CA ASP A 187 8.08 -21.42 -5.85
C ASP A 187 7.73 -22.58 -6.79
N LYS A 188 8.69 -23.47 -7.06
CA LYS A 188 8.52 -24.71 -7.84
C LYS A 188 7.67 -25.77 -7.12
N SER A 189 7.46 -25.62 -5.81
CA SER A 189 6.64 -26.53 -5.02
C SER A 189 5.14 -26.23 -5.14
N ASN A 190 4.29 -27.15 -4.68
CA ASN A 190 2.84 -26.96 -4.57
C ASN A 190 2.39 -26.37 -3.22
N LEU A 191 3.27 -25.65 -2.49
CA LEU A 191 2.88 -25.00 -1.25
C LEU A 191 1.97 -23.79 -1.52
N ASP A 192 0.77 -23.82 -0.93
CA ASP A 192 -0.23 -22.74 -1.07
C ASP A 192 0.03 -21.56 -0.14
N SER A 193 0.62 -21.78 1.04
CA SER A 193 0.90 -20.73 2.01
C SER A 193 2.12 -21.02 2.88
N ILE A 194 2.75 -19.97 3.39
CA ILE A 194 3.96 -20.05 4.22
C ILE A 194 3.87 -19.07 5.38
N ALA A 195 4.09 -19.56 6.59
CA ALA A 195 4.18 -18.75 7.80
C ALA A 195 5.60 -18.17 7.97
N VAL A 196 5.71 -16.85 7.96
CA VAL A 196 6.98 -16.14 8.11
C VAL A 196 6.91 -15.12 9.24
N ARG A 197 8.07 -14.77 9.80
CA ARG A 197 8.19 -13.63 10.71
C ARG A 197 8.08 -12.33 9.93
N SER A 198 7.49 -11.32 10.56
CA SER A 198 7.28 -10.00 9.98
C SER A 198 7.55 -8.89 10.99
N ALA A 199 7.87 -7.70 10.47
CA ALA A 199 7.92 -6.47 11.25
C ALA A 199 6.59 -6.19 11.97
N ILE A 200 5.45 -6.57 11.38
CA ILE A 200 4.11 -6.36 11.95
C ILE A 200 3.96 -7.05 13.31
N THR A 201 4.34 -8.32 13.41
CA THR A 201 4.16 -9.16 14.61
C THR A 201 5.33 -9.09 15.59
N CYS A 202 6.29 -8.22 15.33
CA CYS A 202 7.49 -8.05 16.15
C CYS A 202 7.13 -7.48 17.54
N LYS A 203 7.66 -8.09 18.60
CA LYS A 203 7.38 -7.73 20.00
C LYS A 203 8.41 -6.78 20.62
N THR A 204 9.43 -6.39 19.86
CA THR A 204 10.44 -5.39 20.24
C THR A 204 9.76 -4.06 20.55
N LEU A 205 10.15 -3.44 21.66
CA LEU A 205 9.64 -2.12 22.06
C LEU A 205 10.40 -1.03 21.29
N TYR A 206 9.67 -0.03 20.78
CA TYR A 206 10.25 1.15 20.11
C TYR A 206 11.20 0.80 18.96
N GLY A 207 10.86 -0.21 18.16
CA GLY A 207 11.69 -0.70 17.06
C GLY A 207 11.26 -2.07 16.55
N VAL A 208 12.18 -2.73 15.85
CA VAL A 208 12.02 -4.10 15.35
C VAL A 208 13.26 -4.93 15.66
N CYS A 209 13.13 -6.26 15.63
CA CYS A 209 14.27 -7.17 15.74
C CYS A 209 14.79 -7.59 14.36
N SER A 210 16.07 -7.95 14.29
CA SER A 210 16.73 -8.38 13.06
C SER A 210 16.00 -9.56 12.40
N LYS A 211 15.66 -10.62 13.16
CA LYS A 211 14.95 -11.79 12.59
C LYS A 211 13.55 -11.49 12.05
N CYS A 212 12.83 -10.52 12.58
CA CYS A 212 11.51 -10.14 12.06
C CYS A 212 11.60 -9.32 10.76
N TYR A 213 12.71 -8.60 10.55
CA TYR A 213 12.96 -7.84 9.34
C TYR A 213 13.63 -8.70 8.25
N GLY A 214 14.57 -9.55 8.66
CA GLY A 214 15.33 -10.47 7.82
C GLY A 214 16.58 -9.82 7.23
N LEU A 215 16.81 -10.02 5.92
CA LEU A 215 17.98 -9.48 5.24
C LEU A 215 17.82 -8.00 4.88
N ASP A 216 18.91 -7.25 4.98
CA ASP A 216 19.12 -5.99 4.28
C ASP A 216 19.28 -6.27 2.78
N LEU A 217 18.36 -5.74 1.98
CA LEU A 217 18.31 -5.95 0.54
C LEU A 217 19.44 -5.23 -0.21
N GLY A 218 20.04 -4.20 0.37
CA GLY A 218 21.15 -3.47 -0.24
C GLY A 218 22.49 -4.19 -0.10
N ARG A 219 22.72 -4.83 1.06
CA ARG A 219 23.98 -5.53 1.38
C ARG A 219 23.90 -7.05 1.23
N ASN A 220 22.70 -7.59 1.05
CA ASN A 220 22.40 -9.02 1.05
C ASN A 220 22.95 -9.77 2.28
N LYS A 221 22.91 -9.09 3.44
CA LYS A 221 23.32 -9.60 4.74
C LYS A 221 22.19 -9.43 5.76
N PRO A 222 22.14 -10.23 6.84
CA PRO A 222 21.16 -10.03 7.90
C PRO A 222 21.23 -8.59 8.41
N VAL A 223 20.09 -7.95 8.65
CA VAL A 223 20.09 -6.56 9.07
C VAL A 223 20.78 -6.42 10.43
N GLU A 224 21.70 -5.46 10.53
CA GLU A 224 22.47 -5.25 11.75
C GLU A 224 21.72 -4.38 12.77
N ILE A 225 22.10 -4.49 14.05
CA ILE A 225 21.57 -3.62 15.11
C ILE A 225 21.97 -2.17 14.82
N GLY A 226 21.01 -1.26 14.97
CA GLY A 226 21.17 0.16 14.69
C GLY A 226 20.75 0.60 13.28
N GLU A 227 20.36 -0.31 12.39
CA GLU A 227 19.93 0.08 11.04
C GLU A 227 18.56 0.78 11.06
N ALA A 228 18.46 1.93 10.37
CA ALA A 228 17.26 2.75 10.28
C ALA A 228 16.25 2.23 9.24
N VAL A 229 15.75 1.00 9.45
CA VAL A 229 14.86 0.30 8.50
C VAL A 229 13.57 1.04 8.19
N GLY A 230 13.08 1.89 9.10
CA GLY A 230 11.95 2.79 8.85
C GLY A 230 12.23 3.77 7.71
N ILE A 231 13.36 4.48 7.76
CA ILE A 231 13.73 5.45 6.73
C ILE A 231 13.90 4.76 5.37
N ILE A 232 14.57 3.61 5.36
CA ILE A 232 14.76 2.79 4.16
C ILE A 232 13.38 2.38 3.58
N ALA A 233 12.45 1.94 4.42
CA ALA A 233 11.11 1.57 3.99
C ALA A 233 10.31 2.74 3.41
N ALA A 234 10.33 3.90 4.07
CA ALA A 234 9.65 5.10 3.59
C ALA A 234 10.20 5.57 2.23
N GLN A 235 11.54 5.58 2.07
CA GLN A 235 12.17 5.94 0.80
C GLN A 235 11.88 4.93 -0.31
N SER A 236 11.91 3.63 0.00
CA SER A 236 11.62 2.55 -0.96
C SER A 236 10.18 2.56 -1.48
N ILE A 237 9.28 3.27 -0.80
CA ILE A 237 7.87 3.47 -1.22
C ILE A 237 7.70 4.85 -1.88
N GLY A 238 8.32 5.88 -1.30
CA GLY A 238 8.18 7.27 -1.72
C GLY A 238 8.90 7.63 -3.02
N GLU A 239 10.13 7.14 -3.22
CA GLU A 239 10.89 7.39 -4.47
C GLU A 239 10.15 6.81 -5.67
N PRO A 240 9.72 5.53 -5.66
CA PRO A 240 8.93 5.02 -6.76
C PRO A 240 7.58 5.70 -6.89
N GLY A 241 6.95 6.13 -5.78
CA GLY A 241 5.72 6.92 -5.82
C GLY A 241 5.87 8.23 -6.61
N THR A 242 7.04 8.88 -6.54
CA THR A 242 7.36 10.04 -7.38
C THR A 242 7.57 9.63 -8.83
N GLN A 243 8.20 8.49 -9.08
CA GLN A 243 8.34 7.94 -10.43
C GLN A 243 7.00 7.59 -11.09
N LEU A 244 6.02 7.10 -10.32
CA LEU A 244 4.66 6.82 -10.81
C LEU A 244 4.05 8.08 -11.44
N VAL A 245 4.25 9.24 -10.81
CA VAL A 245 3.78 10.52 -11.33
C VAL A 245 4.58 10.93 -12.57
N LEU A 246 5.91 10.80 -12.54
CA LEU A 246 6.77 11.26 -13.64
C LEU A 246 6.62 10.42 -14.92
N ARG A 247 6.37 9.11 -14.82
CA ARG A 247 6.14 8.22 -15.98
C ARG A 247 4.87 8.57 -16.76
N THR A 248 3.93 9.33 -16.17
CA THR A 248 2.74 9.85 -16.89
C THR A 248 3.08 10.88 -17.98
N ARG A 249 4.29 11.50 -17.97
CA ARG A 249 4.70 12.53 -18.94
C ARG A 249 4.59 12.07 -20.40
N HIS A 250 4.87 10.80 -20.67
CA HIS A 250 4.94 10.27 -22.04
C HIS A 250 3.65 9.56 -22.50
N ALA A 251 2.70 9.35 -21.59
CA ALA A 251 1.41 8.71 -21.87
C ALA A 251 0.25 9.72 -21.98
N GLY A 252 0.50 11.01 -21.72
CA GLY A 252 -0.49 12.07 -21.74
C GLY A 252 -1.19 12.21 -23.10
N GLY A 253 -2.44 11.75 -23.17
CA GLY A 253 -3.31 11.93 -24.33
C GLY A 253 -3.60 10.69 -25.17
N VAL A 254 -3.20 9.48 -24.77
CA VAL A 254 -3.60 8.22 -25.43
C VAL A 254 -4.50 7.41 -24.51
N VAL A 255 -5.64 6.93 -25.02
CA VAL A 255 -6.61 6.10 -24.30
C VAL A 255 -6.04 4.68 -24.12
N GLY A 256 -6.06 4.14 -22.89
CA GLY A 256 -5.82 2.70 -22.67
C GLY A 256 -4.99 2.32 -21.43
N ARG A 257 -4.25 3.25 -20.82
CA ARG A 257 -3.60 3.04 -19.52
C ARG A 257 -3.74 4.30 -18.68
N ASP A 258 -4.73 4.32 -17.79
CA ASP A 258 -4.87 5.42 -16.84
C ASP A 258 -3.86 5.26 -15.70
N ILE A 259 -2.60 5.59 -16.01
CA ILE A 259 -1.46 5.59 -15.08
C ILE A 259 -1.71 6.58 -13.93
N THR A 260 -2.64 7.53 -14.10
CA THR A 260 -2.87 8.63 -13.17
C THR A 260 -3.64 8.23 -11.91
N GLU A 261 -4.18 7.02 -11.79
CA GLU A 261 -4.92 6.60 -10.58
C GLU A 261 -4.03 6.02 -9.47
N GLY A 262 -2.77 5.68 -9.75
CA GLY A 262 -1.92 4.94 -8.83
C GLY A 262 -1.61 5.68 -7.51
N LEU A 263 -1.02 6.87 -7.57
CA LEU A 263 -0.61 7.61 -6.37
C LEU A 263 -1.80 8.03 -5.47
N PRO A 264 -2.92 8.59 -5.99
CA PRO A 264 -4.07 8.92 -5.17
C PRO A 264 -4.60 7.72 -4.38
N ARG A 265 -4.57 6.52 -4.98
CA ARG A 265 -4.97 5.28 -4.32
C ARG A 265 -3.98 4.86 -3.24
N VAL A 266 -2.67 5.00 -3.46
CA VAL A 266 -1.64 4.76 -2.44
C VAL A 266 -1.82 5.69 -1.24
N GLU A 267 -2.07 6.98 -1.48
CA GLU A 267 -2.36 7.94 -0.41
C GLU A 267 -3.64 7.58 0.35
N GLU A 268 -4.69 7.19 -0.38
CA GLU A 268 -5.97 6.79 0.19
C GLU A 268 -5.81 5.62 1.16
N LEU A 269 -4.99 4.62 0.80
CA LEU A 269 -4.68 3.46 1.63
C LEU A 269 -3.87 3.84 2.87
N PHE A 270 -2.76 4.58 2.73
CA PHE A 270 -1.92 4.96 3.86
C PHE A 270 -2.59 5.97 4.80
N GLU A 271 -3.56 6.74 4.33
CA GLU A 271 -4.34 7.67 5.14
C GLU A 271 -5.69 7.13 5.60
N ILE A 272 -6.04 5.90 5.21
CA ILE A 272 -7.32 5.25 5.55
C ILE A 272 -8.49 6.18 5.21
N ARG A 273 -8.42 6.76 4.01
CA ARG A 273 -9.51 7.53 3.43
C ARG A 273 -10.53 6.56 2.84
N THR A 274 -11.79 6.95 2.84
CA THR A 274 -12.85 6.13 2.25
C THR A 274 -12.70 6.12 0.72
N PRO A 275 -12.68 4.94 0.08
CA PRO A 275 -12.44 4.84 -1.34
C PRO A 275 -13.53 5.47 -2.21
N LYS A 276 -13.09 6.04 -3.34
CA LYS A 276 -14.00 6.36 -4.46
C LYS A 276 -14.52 5.05 -5.05
N GLY A 277 -15.83 4.88 -5.14
CA GLY A 277 -16.41 3.60 -5.58
C GLY A 277 -16.24 2.47 -4.55
N LYS A 278 -16.53 2.79 -3.29
CA LYS A 278 -16.49 1.86 -2.17
C LYS A 278 -17.33 0.60 -2.46
N ALA A 279 -16.70 -0.57 -2.35
CA ALA A 279 -17.40 -1.84 -2.36
C ALA A 279 -18.22 -2.01 -1.08
N ILE A 280 -19.38 -2.61 -1.22
CA ILE A 280 -20.25 -2.90 -0.09
C ILE A 280 -19.84 -4.23 0.51
N LEU A 281 -19.62 -4.23 1.82
CA LEU A 281 -19.41 -5.44 2.61
C LEU A 281 -20.67 -5.80 3.40
N SER A 282 -20.88 -7.09 3.61
CA SER A 282 -21.88 -7.53 4.58
C SER A 282 -21.33 -7.42 6.01
N ASP A 283 -22.10 -6.85 6.93
CA ASP A 283 -21.81 -6.84 8.38
C ASP A 283 -22.39 -8.06 9.11
N VAL A 284 -23.17 -8.91 8.43
CA VAL A 284 -23.89 -10.05 9.03
C VAL A 284 -23.55 -11.38 8.37
N GLU A 285 -23.72 -12.45 9.12
CA GLU A 285 -23.72 -13.81 8.57
C GLU A 285 -25.12 -14.19 8.10
N GLY A 286 -25.27 -14.56 6.83
CA GLY A 286 -26.58 -14.82 6.27
C GLY A 286 -26.57 -15.45 4.88
N VAL A 287 -27.77 -15.56 4.31
CA VAL A 287 -27.98 -16.00 2.92
C VAL A 287 -28.62 -14.87 2.13
N VAL A 288 -28.12 -14.60 0.93
CA VAL A 288 -28.72 -13.63 0.02
C VAL A 288 -30.10 -14.13 -0.40
N GLU A 289 -31.16 -13.43 0.02
CA GLU A 289 -32.55 -13.82 -0.25
C GLU A 289 -33.09 -13.19 -1.52
N LYS A 290 -32.74 -11.92 -1.78
CA LYS A 290 -33.24 -11.18 -2.93
C LYS A 290 -32.26 -10.11 -3.36
N ILE A 291 -32.12 -9.95 -4.68
CA ILE A 291 -31.47 -8.79 -5.30
C ILE A 291 -32.56 -8.10 -6.14
N SER A 292 -32.83 -6.82 -5.88
CA SER A 292 -33.88 -6.08 -6.57
C SER A 292 -33.42 -4.70 -7.02
N ASP A 293 -33.84 -4.28 -8.20
CA ASP A 293 -33.64 -2.91 -8.68
C ASP A 293 -34.71 -1.99 -8.08
N LYS A 294 -34.30 -1.02 -7.26
CA LYS A 294 -35.13 0.09 -6.78
C LYS A 294 -34.61 1.40 -7.40
N GLY A 295 -35.13 1.75 -8.58
CA GLY A 295 -34.78 2.98 -9.29
C GLY A 295 -33.33 3.00 -9.77
N LEU A 296 -32.50 3.88 -9.18
CA LEU A 296 -31.07 4.01 -9.47
C LEU A 296 -30.18 3.09 -8.62
N LEU A 297 -30.76 2.34 -7.68
CA LEU A 297 -30.03 1.48 -6.75
C LEU A 297 -30.42 0.01 -6.93
N LYS A 298 -29.43 -0.87 -6.80
CA LYS A 298 -29.65 -2.31 -6.58
C LYS A 298 -29.64 -2.57 -5.08
N VAL A 299 -30.69 -3.20 -4.57
CA VAL A 299 -30.82 -3.57 -3.15
C VAL A 299 -30.60 -5.07 -2.99
N ILE A 300 -29.66 -5.43 -2.12
CA ILE A 300 -29.27 -6.78 -1.74
C ILE A 300 -29.86 -7.06 -0.35
N SER A 301 -30.81 -7.97 -0.27
CA SER A 301 -31.46 -8.40 0.97
C SER A 301 -30.80 -9.68 1.48
N ILE A 302 -30.20 -9.62 2.66
CA ILE A 302 -29.54 -10.76 3.32
C ILE A 302 -30.36 -11.19 4.53
N LYS A 303 -30.66 -12.48 4.59
CA LYS A 303 -31.38 -13.11 5.69
C LYS A 303 -30.37 -13.65 6.70
N VAL A 304 -30.39 -13.09 7.90
CA VAL A 304 -29.42 -13.45 8.96
C VAL A 304 -29.69 -14.86 9.48
N LEU A 305 -28.64 -15.68 9.58
CA LEU A 305 -28.70 -17.05 10.10
C LEU A 305 -28.53 -17.11 11.62
N SER A 306 -27.79 -16.17 12.22
CA SER A 306 -27.47 -16.15 13.64
C SER A 306 -28.36 -15.17 14.43
N GLY A 307 -29.37 -15.71 15.14
CA GLY A 307 -30.25 -14.95 16.05
C GLY A 307 -31.66 -15.52 16.17
N LYS A 308 -32.29 -15.42 17.36
CA LYS A 308 -33.67 -15.91 17.64
C LYS A 308 -34.77 -15.24 16.78
N LYS A 309 -34.47 -14.17 16.04
CA LYS A 309 -35.38 -13.52 15.09
C LYS A 309 -34.71 -13.46 13.70
N LYS A 310 -35.37 -14.02 12.69
CA LYS A 310 -35.00 -13.92 11.27
C LYS A 310 -35.14 -12.46 10.80
N LYS A 311 -34.10 -11.65 11.00
CA LYS A 311 -34.04 -10.26 10.52
C LYS A 311 -33.48 -10.25 9.10
N ILE A 312 -34.09 -9.46 8.20
CA ILE A 312 -33.55 -9.18 6.87
C ILE A 312 -32.80 -7.85 6.98
N VAL A 313 -31.56 -7.83 6.49
CA VAL A 313 -30.73 -6.63 6.38
C VAL A 313 -30.60 -6.30 4.90
N GLU A 314 -30.87 -5.04 4.53
CA GLU A 314 -30.78 -4.56 3.16
C GLU A 314 -29.53 -3.70 2.97
N TYR A 315 -28.80 -3.93 1.89
CA TYR A 315 -27.68 -3.11 1.43
C TYR A 315 -27.98 -2.54 0.05
N SER A 316 -27.54 -1.31 -0.23
CA SER A 316 -27.82 -0.63 -1.50
C SER A 316 -26.54 -0.27 -2.27
N ALA A 317 -26.42 -0.80 -3.48
CA ALA A 317 -25.38 -0.46 -4.46
C ALA A 317 -25.94 0.43 -5.57
N LEU A 318 -25.07 1.20 -6.23
CA LEU A 318 -25.44 1.89 -7.47
C LEU A 318 -25.77 0.87 -8.54
N ARG A 319 -26.79 1.14 -9.37
CA ARG A 319 -27.21 0.21 -10.44
C ARG A 319 -26.12 -0.09 -11.47
N SER A 320 -25.19 0.86 -11.67
CA SER A 320 -24.02 0.73 -12.53
C SER A 320 -22.92 -0.16 -11.94
N THR A 321 -23.00 -0.51 -10.66
CA THR A 321 -22.02 -1.38 -10.00
C THR A 321 -22.42 -2.84 -10.19
N ASP A 322 -21.46 -3.67 -10.56
CA ASP A 322 -21.67 -5.11 -10.65
C ASP A 322 -21.71 -5.75 -9.26
N ILE A 323 -22.65 -6.67 -9.09
CA ILE A 323 -22.85 -7.41 -7.84
C ILE A 323 -22.08 -8.73 -7.98
N LEU A 324 -21.29 -9.06 -6.97
CA LEU A 324 -20.44 -10.25 -6.96
C LEU A 324 -21.15 -11.49 -6.39
N VAL A 325 -22.27 -11.28 -5.68
CA VAL A 325 -23.06 -12.33 -5.03
C VAL A 325 -24.34 -12.65 -5.81
N SER A 326 -24.74 -13.92 -5.76
CA SER A 326 -25.98 -14.45 -6.33
C SER A 326 -27.01 -14.74 -5.24
N VAL A 327 -28.28 -14.81 -5.63
CA VAL A 327 -29.36 -15.23 -4.71
C VAL A 327 -29.12 -16.68 -4.28
N GLY A 328 -29.10 -16.92 -2.97
CA GLY A 328 -28.77 -18.22 -2.37
C GLY A 328 -27.34 -18.32 -1.84
N ASP A 329 -26.47 -17.36 -2.13
CA ASP A 329 -25.09 -17.37 -1.64
C ASP A 329 -25.03 -17.14 -0.13
N LYS A 330 -24.14 -17.89 0.53
CA LYS A 330 -23.82 -17.69 1.96
C LYS A 330 -22.79 -16.58 2.08
N VAL A 331 -23.07 -15.60 2.93
CA VAL A 331 -22.18 -14.48 3.23
C VAL A 331 -21.79 -14.50 4.69
N GLN A 332 -20.52 -14.18 4.95
CA GLN A 332 -19.98 -13.93 6.29
C GLN A 332 -19.69 -12.43 6.48
N PRO A 333 -19.55 -11.95 7.72
CA PRO A 333 -19.10 -10.59 7.98
C PRO A 333 -17.80 -10.26 7.23
N GLY A 334 -17.80 -9.16 6.50
CA GLY A 334 -16.70 -8.74 5.61
C GLY A 334 -16.72 -9.35 4.21
N SER A 335 -17.76 -10.09 3.82
CA SER A 335 -17.90 -10.60 2.44
C SER A 335 -18.24 -9.46 1.48
N LEU A 336 -17.57 -9.45 0.32
CA LEU A 336 -17.81 -8.49 -0.76
C LEU A 336 -19.16 -8.77 -1.43
N LEU A 337 -20.04 -7.78 -1.44
CA LEU A 337 -21.34 -7.85 -2.11
C LEU A 337 -21.31 -7.22 -3.49
N SER A 338 -20.53 -6.15 -3.66
CA SER A 338 -20.40 -5.43 -4.93
C SER A 338 -18.94 -5.29 -5.34
N GLN A 339 -18.71 -5.09 -6.64
CA GLN A 339 -17.40 -4.69 -7.15
C GLN A 339 -17.02 -3.30 -6.60
N GLY A 340 -15.73 -3.10 -6.35
CA GLY A 340 -15.20 -1.82 -5.91
C GLY A 340 -14.04 -1.96 -4.94
N SER A 341 -13.60 -0.82 -4.44
CA SER A 341 -12.51 -0.73 -3.49
C SER A 341 -13.01 -0.87 -2.05
N ILE A 342 -12.33 -1.68 -1.24
CA ILE A 342 -12.74 -1.92 0.14
C ILE A 342 -12.17 -0.84 1.08
N ASP A 343 -12.99 -0.40 2.04
CA ASP A 343 -12.56 0.49 3.12
C ASP A 343 -11.81 -0.29 4.21
N LEU A 344 -10.58 0.11 4.52
CA LEU A 344 -9.73 -0.55 5.52
C LEU A 344 -10.35 -0.57 6.92
N ARG A 345 -11.19 0.42 7.27
CA ARG A 345 -11.85 0.46 8.58
C ARG A 345 -12.88 -0.66 8.73
N GLU A 346 -13.58 -0.98 7.65
CA GLU A 346 -14.58 -2.04 7.65
C GLU A 346 -13.92 -3.42 7.68
N ILE A 347 -12.82 -3.62 6.93
CA ILE A 347 -12.04 -4.87 7.02
C ILE A 347 -11.53 -5.07 8.45
N PHE A 348 -10.98 -4.02 9.07
CA PHE A 348 -10.48 -4.12 10.43
C PHE A 348 -11.59 -4.49 11.43
N THR A 349 -12.78 -3.91 11.26
CA THR A 349 -13.93 -4.18 12.14
C THR A 349 -14.51 -5.58 11.92
N PHE A 350 -14.62 -6.05 10.67
CA PHE A 350 -15.30 -7.30 10.36
C PHE A 350 -14.39 -8.54 10.33
N LYS A 351 -13.19 -8.42 9.76
CA LYS A 351 -12.25 -9.53 9.57
C LYS A 351 -11.01 -9.45 10.45
N GLY A 352 -10.79 -8.30 11.09
CA GLY A 352 -9.67 -8.10 12.00
C GLY A 352 -8.36 -7.71 11.31
N LYS A 353 -7.31 -7.73 12.13
CA LYS A 353 -6.01 -7.13 11.83
C LYS A 353 -5.22 -7.85 10.74
N GLU A 354 -5.15 -9.18 10.79
CA GLU A 354 -4.36 -9.98 9.84
C GLU A 354 -4.84 -9.79 8.41
N GLU A 355 -6.16 -9.82 8.21
CA GLU A 355 -6.74 -9.62 6.88
C GLU A 355 -6.58 -8.18 6.39
N THR A 356 -6.65 -7.20 7.30
CA THR A 356 -6.43 -5.79 6.92
C THR A 356 -5.00 -5.60 6.39
N TYR A 357 -4.01 -6.24 7.00
CA TYR A 357 -2.64 -6.22 6.47
C TYR A 357 -2.50 -6.92 5.14
N ARG A 358 -3.11 -8.10 5.00
CA ARG A 358 -3.07 -8.87 3.76
C ARG A 358 -3.64 -8.04 2.61
N TYR A 359 -4.81 -7.43 2.82
CA TYR A 359 -5.44 -6.57 1.83
C TYR A 359 -4.59 -5.33 1.52
N LEU A 360 -4.08 -4.63 2.55
CA LEU A 360 -3.23 -3.45 2.36
C LEU A 360 -1.97 -3.76 1.53
N ILE A 361 -1.27 -4.86 1.85
CA ILE A 361 -0.07 -5.28 1.13
C ILE A 361 -0.42 -5.69 -0.30
N LYS A 362 -1.50 -6.46 -0.50
CA LYS A 362 -1.94 -6.91 -1.83
C LYS A 362 -2.25 -5.70 -2.72
N GLU A 363 -3.04 -4.76 -2.22
CA GLU A 363 -3.49 -3.60 -2.99
C GLU A 363 -2.32 -2.67 -3.35
N LEU A 364 -1.44 -2.37 -2.39
CA LEU A 364 -0.25 -1.56 -2.66
C LEU A 364 0.67 -2.24 -3.68
N GLN A 365 0.90 -3.55 -3.54
CA GLN A 365 1.72 -4.30 -4.49
C GLN A 365 1.12 -4.30 -5.89
N TYR A 366 -0.19 -4.48 -6.01
CA TYR A 366 -0.88 -4.39 -7.29
C TYR A 366 -0.65 -3.03 -7.97
N ILE A 367 -0.73 -1.94 -7.22
CA ILE A 367 -0.50 -0.59 -7.76
C ILE A 367 0.94 -0.41 -8.23
N TYR A 368 1.93 -0.79 -7.43
CA TYR A 368 3.34 -0.63 -7.83
C TYR A 368 3.74 -1.56 -8.99
N LEU A 369 3.31 -2.82 -8.96
CA LEU A 369 3.64 -3.81 -10.00
C LEU A 369 2.93 -3.55 -11.32
N SER A 370 1.66 -3.09 -11.29
CA SER A 370 0.95 -2.67 -12.52
C SER A 370 1.67 -1.53 -13.25
N GLN A 371 2.53 -0.80 -12.54
CA GLN A 371 3.35 0.30 -13.07
C GLN A 371 4.82 -0.11 -13.31
N GLY A 372 5.12 -1.40 -13.21
CA GLY A 372 6.45 -1.96 -13.45
C GLY A 372 7.49 -1.59 -12.39
N VAL A 373 7.06 -1.33 -11.15
CA VAL A 373 7.95 -1.12 -10.00
C VAL A 373 7.80 -2.30 -9.06
N SER A 374 8.88 -3.03 -8.81
CA SER A 374 8.91 -4.08 -7.77
C SER A 374 9.34 -3.48 -6.43
N ILE A 375 8.48 -3.58 -5.42
CA ILE A 375 8.81 -3.23 -4.03
C ILE A 375 8.76 -4.50 -3.19
N ASN A 376 9.65 -4.65 -2.21
CA ASN A 376 9.56 -5.78 -1.28
C ASN A 376 8.48 -5.53 -0.21
N ASN A 377 7.67 -6.56 0.10
CA ASN A 377 6.62 -6.50 1.13
C ASN A 377 7.12 -5.96 2.48
N LYS A 378 8.40 -6.15 2.83
CA LYS A 378 8.92 -5.75 4.14
C LYS A 378 8.83 -4.25 4.39
N HIS A 379 8.99 -3.44 3.34
CA HIS A 379 8.89 -1.99 3.45
C HIS A 379 7.46 -1.58 3.75
N ILE A 380 6.49 -2.15 3.03
CA ILE A 380 5.06 -1.91 3.28
C ILE A 380 4.67 -2.36 4.70
N GLU A 381 5.17 -3.51 5.14
CA GLU A 381 4.91 -4.04 6.49
C GLU A 381 5.46 -3.14 7.60
N VAL A 382 6.60 -2.49 7.40
CA VAL A 382 7.15 -1.53 8.36
C VAL A 382 6.24 -0.31 8.50
N ILE A 383 5.71 0.22 7.38
CA ILE A 383 4.72 1.32 7.44
C ILE A 383 3.41 0.83 8.07
N ALA A 384 2.92 -0.33 7.65
CA ALA A 384 1.68 -0.91 8.15
C ALA A 384 1.75 -1.21 9.66
N ARG A 385 2.91 -1.61 10.18
CA ARG A 385 3.15 -1.74 11.63
C ARG A 385 2.81 -0.45 12.36
N GLN A 386 3.25 0.69 11.83
CA GLN A 386 3.03 2.01 12.45
C GLN A 386 1.57 2.47 12.35
N MET A 387 0.83 2.08 11.30
CA MET A 387 -0.62 2.34 11.21
C MET A 387 -1.43 1.70 12.36
N PHE A 388 -0.91 0.63 12.98
CA PHE A 388 -1.49 -0.02 14.17
C PHE A 388 -0.65 0.21 15.43
N GLY A 389 0.16 1.27 15.44
CA GLY A 389 1.09 1.62 16.52
C GLY A 389 0.45 2.37 17.69
N ARG A 390 -0.87 2.52 17.71
CA ARG A 390 -1.60 3.32 18.73
C ARG A 390 -2.64 2.50 19.46
N VAL A 391 -2.78 2.77 20.75
CA VAL A 391 -3.75 2.13 21.64
C VAL A 391 -4.58 3.21 22.34
N LYS A 392 -5.90 3.08 22.28
CA LYS A 392 -6.83 3.89 23.07
C LYS A 392 -7.07 3.21 24.41
N ILE A 393 -6.86 3.92 25.50
CA ILE A 393 -7.05 3.36 26.85
C ILE A 393 -8.54 3.24 27.16
N ILE A 394 -8.97 2.05 27.60
CA ILE A 394 -10.33 1.79 28.10
C ILE A 394 -10.35 1.92 29.62
N SER A 395 -9.36 1.32 30.29
CA SER A 395 -9.21 1.37 31.75
C SER A 395 -7.75 1.51 32.12
N ALA A 396 -7.48 2.40 33.06
CA ALA A 396 -6.15 2.70 33.57
C ALA A 396 -5.55 1.54 34.39
N GLY A 397 -6.38 0.71 35.03
CA GLY A 397 -5.91 -0.26 36.01
C GLY A 397 -5.09 0.41 37.11
N GLY A 398 -3.91 -0.14 37.41
CA GLY A 398 -2.93 0.44 38.35
C GLY A 398 -1.90 1.39 37.71
N THR A 399 -2.12 1.85 36.48
CA THR A 399 -1.24 2.80 35.78
C THR A 399 -1.73 4.25 35.89
N ASP A 400 -0.84 5.21 35.62
CA ASP A 400 -1.16 6.64 35.57
C ASP A 400 -1.84 7.08 34.25
N LEU A 401 -2.37 6.12 33.48
CA LEU A 401 -3.00 6.39 32.18
C LEU A 401 -4.42 6.90 32.34
N ILE A 402 -4.87 7.73 31.40
CA ILE A 402 -6.23 8.29 31.42
C ILE A 402 -7.14 7.50 30.46
N PRO A 403 -8.32 7.03 30.89
CA PRO A 403 -9.31 6.44 30.00
C PRO A 403 -9.67 7.39 28.84
N GLY A 404 -9.62 6.88 27.61
CA GLY A 404 -9.83 7.64 26.39
C GLY A 404 -8.57 8.24 25.77
N GLU A 405 -7.44 8.27 26.49
CA GLU A 405 -6.16 8.72 25.94
C GLU A 405 -5.65 7.77 24.85
N ILE A 406 -5.01 8.32 23.82
CA ILE A 406 -4.32 7.55 22.77
C ILE A 406 -2.82 7.64 23.03
N ILE A 407 -2.19 6.48 23.24
CA ILE A 407 -0.76 6.37 23.50
C ILE A 407 -0.07 5.45 22.50
N ASP A 408 1.26 5.53 22.44
CA ASP A 408 2.08 4.60 21.68
C ASP A 408 1.96 3.17 22.23
N LYS A 409 1.87 2.21 21.32
CA LYS A 409 1.70 0.78 21.65
C LYS A 409 2.89 0.20 22.41
N SER A 410 4.11 0.63 22.10
CA SER A 410 5.32 0.21 22.83
C SER A 410 5.27 0.71 24.27
N ARG A 411 4.88 1.97 24.48
CA ARG A 411 4.69 2.56 25.81
C ARG A 411 3.62 1.82 26.62
N PHE A 412 2.49 1.51 26.00
CA PHE A 412 1.44 0.70 26.62
C PHE A 412 1.95 -0.67 27.11
N TYR A 413 2.73 -1.37 26.27
CA TYR A 413 3.30 -2.66 26.66
C TYR A 413 4.39 -2.54 27.71
N GLU A 414 5.22 -1.49 27.67
CA GLU A 414 6.23 -1.22 28.69
C GLU A 414 5.58 -1.03 30.06
N LEU A 415 4.59 -0.13 30.16
CA LEU A 415 3.85 0.13 31.40
C LEU A 415 3.16 -1.13 31.95
N ASN A 416 2.50 -1.90 31.07
CA ASN A 416 1.85 -3.14 31.48
C ASN A 416 2.82 -4.23 31.93
N ARG A 417 4.02 -4.31 31.35
CA ARG A 417 5.08 -5.21 31.84
C ARG A 417 5.55 -4.79 33.23
N THR A 418 5.71 -3.49 33.47
CA THR A 418 6.11 -2.95 34.78
C THR A 418 5.05 -3.18 35.85
N MET A 419 3.77 -2.93 35.55
CA MET A 419 2.69 -3.16 36.53
C MET A 419 2.53 -4.65 36.88
N LYS A 420 2.69 -5.55 35.91
CA LYS A 420 2.71 -6.99 36.18
C LYS A 420 3.87 -7.40 37.09
N LYS A 421 5.06 -6.81 36.93
CA LYS A 421 6.20 -7.05 37.84
C LYS A 421 5.91 -6.55 39.26
N LEU A 422 5.11 -5.49 39.39
CA LEU A 422 4.67 -4.92 40.67
C LEU A 422 3.39 -5.58 41.23
N ASN A 423 2.90 -6.68 40.63
CA ASN A 423 1.64 -7.35 40.98
C ASN A 423 0.40 -6.43 41.02
N LYS A 424 0.42 -5.33 40.24
CA LYS A 424 -0.73 -4.42 40.08
C LYS A 424 -1.54 -4.78 38.84
N GLU A 425 -2.80 -4.32 38.79
CA GLU A 425 -3.66 -4.53 37.64
C GLU A 425 -3.13 -3.80 36.38
N PRO A 426 -2.96 -4.50 35.24
CA PRO A 426 -2.53 -3.87 34.00
C PRO A 426 -3.65 -3.02 33.38
N ALA A 427 -3.26 -1.99 32.65
CA ALA A 427 -4.18 -1.17 31.87
C ALA A 427 -4.79 -1.97 30.71
N ARG A 428 -6.06 -1.69 30.40
CA ARG A 428 -6.77 -2.24 29.22
C ARG A 428 -6.91 -1.16 28.17
N GLY A 429 -6.64 -1.51 26.92
CA GLY A 429 -6.78 -0.61 25.78
C GLY A 429 -7.13 -1.36 24.50
N GLU A 430 -7.69 -0.60 23.56
CA GLU A 430 -8.10 -1.05 22.23
C GLU A 430 -7.08 -0.57 21.18
N GLU A 431 -6.64 -1.46 20.29
CA GLU A 431 -5.75 -1.07 19.19
C GLU A 431 -6.52 -0.23 18.17
N LEU A 432 -5.92 0.88 17.75
CA LEU A 432 -6.49 1.75 16.73
C LEU A 432 -5.77 1.55 15.39
N LEU A 433 -6.54 1.63 14.32
CA LEU A 433 -6.05 1.75 12.95
C LEU A 433 -6.08 3.22 12.53
N LEU A 434 -4.92 3.85 12.38
CA LEU A 434 -4.75 5.27 12.05
C LEU A 434 -3.91 5.47 10.78
N GLY A 435 -4.22 6.54 10.03
CA GLY A 435 -3.47 6.91 8.84
C GLY A 435 -2.11 7.47 9.23
N VAL A 436 -1.14 7.40 8.32
CA VAL A 436 0.27 7.71 8.63
C VAL A 436 0.47 9.12 9.18
N ALA A 437 -0.25 10.15 8.72
CA ALA A 437 -0.17 11.48 9.35
C ALA A 437 -0.70 11.53 10.78
N LYS A 438 -1.82 10.88 11.07
CA LYS A 438 -2.36 10.82 12.44
C LYS A 438 -1.42 10.04 13.36
N THR A 439 -0.77 9.00 12.86
CA THR A 439 0.25 8.27 13.59
C THR A 439 1.46 9.16 13.90
N ALA A 440 1.95 9.93 12.92
CA ALA A 440 3.07 10.84 13.10
C ALA A 440 2.81 11.94 14.16
N LEU A 441 1.59 12.49 14.19
CA LEU A 441 1.17 13.49 15.18
C LEU A 441 0.97 12.94 16.61
N SER A 442 0.79 11.62 16.74
CA SER A 442 0.56 10.95 18.02
C SER A 442 1.81 10.21 18.54
N THR A 443 2.98 10.58 18.03
CA THR A 443 4.28 10.04 18.49
C THR A 443 4.56 10.45 19.94
N ASP A 444 5.30 9.62 20.68
CA ASP A 444 5.62 9.85 22.10
C ASP A 444 6.54 11.08 22.28
N GLY A 445 7.49 11.28 21.35
CA GLY A 445 8.35 12.47 21.28
C GLY A 445 7.58 13.69 20.77
N TRP A 446 7.37 14.68 21.64
CA TRP A 446 6.64 15.89 21.28
C TRP A 446 7.48 16.82 20.39
N LEU A 447 8.82 16.81 20.50
CA LEU A 447 9.69 17.62 19.62
C LEU A 447 9.53 17.19 18.16
N SER A 448 9.51 15.88 17.92
CA SER A 448 9.35 15.33 16.59
C SER A 448 7.97 15.62 16.02
N ALA A 449 6.90 15.45 16.81
CA ALA A 449 5.54 15.80 16.40
C ALA A 449 5.40 17.30 16.07
N ALA A 450 5.99 18.19 16.89
CA ALA A 450 5.92 19.63 16.70
C ALA A 450 6.58 20.12 15.40
N SER A 451 7.60 19.40 14.92
CA SER A 451 8.28 19.69 13.65
C SER A 451 7.48 19.30 12.39
N PHE A 452 6.46 18.44 12.53
CA PHE A 452 5.73 17.92 11.38
C PHE A 452 4.59 18.85 10.96
N GLN A 453 3.55 18.96 11.80
CA GLN A 453 2.35 19.77 11.61
C GLN A 453 1.74 20.19 12.95
N GLU A 454 0.80 21.14 12.93
CA GLU A 454 0.05 21.61 14.12
C GLU A 454 0.94 22.05 15.31
N THR A 455 2.10 22.65 15.03
CA THR A 455 3.15 22.97 16.02
C THR A 455 2.62 23.65 17.28
N ALA A 456 1.80 24.70 17.14
CA ALA A 456 1.25 25.42 18.29
C ALA A 456 0.40 24.50 19.19
N ARG A 457 -0.43 23.64 18.60
CA ARG A 457 -1.28 22.70 19.34
C ARG A 457 -0.43 21.67 20.10
N VAL A 458 0.62 21.14 19.45
CA VAL A 458 1.53 20.16 20.06
C VAL A 458 2.28 20.79 21.24
N LEU A 459 2.81 21.99 21.08
CA LEU A 459 3.54 22.70 22.13
C LEU A 459 2.65 23.08 23.32
N VAL A 460 1.45 23.60 23.07
CA VAL A 460 0.49 23.94 24.14
C VAL A 460 0.12 22.70 24.95
N LYS A 461 -0.14 21.57 24.27
CA LYS A 461 -0.43 20.30 24.94
C LYS A 461 0.75 19.81 25.78
N ALA A 462 1.96 19.82 25.20
CA ALA A 462 3.17 19.39 25.90
C ALA A 462 3.47 20.26 27.13
N ALA A 463 3.31 21.59 27.02
CA ALA A 463 3.50 22.53 28.12
C ALA A 463 2.43 22.35 29.22
N SER A 464 1.16 22.18 28.84
CA SER A 464 0.06 21.99 29.80
C SER A 464 0.16 20.68 30.58
N GLU A 465 0.70 19.63 29.96
CA GLU A 465 0.85 18.31 30.58
C GLU A 465 2.24 18.10 31.22
N GLY A 466 3.16 19.06 31.07
CA GLY A 466 4.54 18.92 31.56
C GLY A 466 5.30 17.74 30.93
N ARG A 467 5.07 17.46 29.63
CA ARG A 467 5.66 16.28 28.96
C ARG A 467 7.18 16.38 28.85
N ILE A 468 7.85 15.30 29.23
CA ILE A 468 9.30 15.11 29.06
C ILE A 468 9.55 14.36 27.74
N ASP A 469 10.45 14.87 26.90
CA ASP A 469 10.90 14.17 25.69
C ASP A 469 12.19 13.38 25.98
N TYR A 470 12.17 12.07 25.71
CA TYR A 470 13.29 11.17 25.97
C TYR A 470 14.27 11.05 24.79
N LEU A 471 14.08 11.82 23.70
CA LEU A 471 14.99 11.89 22.55
C LEU A 471 15.32 10.51 21.97
N ARG A 472 14.30 9.65 21.86
CA ARG A 472 14.47 8.26 21.39
C ARG A 472 14.54 8.14 19.87
N GLY A 473 13.89 9.06 19.15
CA GLY A 473 13.84 9.06 17.69
C GLY A 473 15.01 9.79 17.04
N LEU A 474 15.05 9.74 15.72
CA LEU A 474 16.12 10.38 14.94
C LEU A 474 15.95 11.91 14.95
N LYS A 475 14.73 12.39 14.71
CA LYS A 475 14.50 13.81 14.47
C LYS A 475 14.66 14.67 15.71
N GLU A 476 14.30 14.18 16.90
CA GLU A 476 14.53 14.93 18.14
C GLU A 476 16.03 15.17 18.34
N ASN A 477 16.87 14.17 18.03
CA ASN A 477 18.33 14.30 18.10
C ASN A 477 18.88 15.23 17.00
N VAL A 478 18.34 15.19 15.77
CA VAL A 478 18.69 16.17 14.72
C VAL A 478 18.38 17.61 15.17
N ILE A 479 17.19 17.85 15.71
CA ILE A 479 16.72 19.19 16.12
C ILE A 479 17.63 19.77 17.21
N ILE A 480 18.06 18.94 18.18
CA ILE A 480 18.90 19.37 19.30
C ILE A 480 20.41 19.38 18.93
N GLY A 481 20.79 18.79 17.80
CA GLY A 481 22.20 18.68 17.38
C GLY A 481 22.98 17.57 18.10
N ARG A 482 22.30 16.49 18.50
CA ARG A 482 22.92 15.29 19.10
C ARG A 482 23.18 14.21 18.05
N LEU A 483 24.10 13.29 18.36
CA LEU A 483 24.32 12.10 17.55
C LEU A 483 23.05 11.25 17.45
N LEU A 484 22.77 10.76 16.25
CA LEU A 484 21.59 9.96 15.98
C LEU A 484 21.71 8.57 16.64
N PRO A 485 20.62 8.04 17.24
CA PRO A 485 20.60 6.74 17.90
C PRO A 485 20.54 5.57 16.89
N ILE A 486 21.46 5.54 15.92
CA ILE A 486 21.58 4.53 14.86
C ILE A 486 23.04 4.08 14.70
N GLY A 487 23.24 2.96 14.02
CA GLY A 487 24.57 2.39 13.74
C GLY A 487 25.40 2.20 15.00
N GLU A 488 26.68 2.61 14.93
CA GLU A 488 27.65 2.49 16.01
C GLU A 488 27.23 3.23 17.29
N THR A 489 26.54 4.37 17.16
CA THR A 489 26.06 5.17 18.32
C THR A 489 25.06 4.40 19.17
N LEU A 490 24.29 3.49 18.57
CA LEU A 490 23.37 2.63 19.30
C LEU A 490 24.14 1.45 19.93
N ARG A 491 25.10 0.87 19.20
CA ARG A 491 25.94 -0.25 19.68
C ARG A 491 26.81 0.16 20.88
N GLY A 492 27.41 1.34 20.84
CA GLY A 492 28.26 1.86 21.93
C GLY A 492 27.49 2.30 23.17
N LYS A 493 26.16 2.53 23.10
CA LYS A 493 25.35 2.88 24.27
C LYS A 493 25.11 1.68 25.21
N ASP A 494 25.12 0.46 24.69
CA ASP A 494 25.07 -0.75 25.52
C ASP A 494 26.39 -0.96 26.28
N GLU A 495 27.53 -0.58 25.69
CA GLU A 495 28.83 -0.57 26.38
C GLU A 495 28.89 0.51 27.49
N LEU A 496 28.33 1.69 27.26
CA LEU A 496 28.23 2.77 28.27
C LEU A 496 27.27 2.46 29.43
N ARG A 497 26.25 1.61 29.22
CA ARG A 497 25.37 1.10 30.29
C ARG A 497 25.96 -0.10 31.05
N ALA A 498 26.95 -0.77 30.49
CA ALA A 498 27.65 -1.90 31.10
C ALA A 498 28.81 -1.48 32.02
N LEU A 499 29.15 -0.18 32.05
CA LEU A 499 30.03 0.34 33.10
C LEU A 499 29.28 0.26 34.44
N PRO A 500 29.89 -0.31 35.49
CA PRO A 500 29.29 -0.29 36.82
C PRO A 500 29.00 1.18 37.17
N GLN A 501 27.76 1.47 37.56
CA GLN A 501 27.46 2.73 38.22
C GLN A 501 28.26 2.69 39.52
N GLU A 502 29.38 3.42 39.56
CA GLU A 502 30.13 3.63 40.79
C GLU A 502 29.19 4.26 41.84
N GLU A 503 29.29 3.72 43.06
CA GLU A 503 28.43 3.97 44.22
C GLU A 503 28.34 5.44 44.66
#